data_AF-A0A7S3WNS7-F1
#
_entry.id   AF-A0A7S3WNS7-F1
#
_cell.length_a   1.000
_cell.length_b   1.000
_cell.length_c   1.000
_cell.angle_alpha   90.00
_cell.angle_beta   90.00
_cell.angle_gamma   90.00
#
_symmetry.space_group_name_H-M   'P 1'
#
loop_
_entity.id
_entity.type
_entity.pdbx_description
1 polymer ?
#
loop_
_entity_poly.entity_id
_entity_poly.type
_entity_poly.pdbx_seq_one_letter_code
_entity_poly.pdbx_strand_id
1 'polypeptide(L)'
;SIHFFSLRGPTRLSSRRKPSPPVVAGRMGKDGKQKVAGGSGAAAQDAHDFLIKPQSSTPPLDTSQWPLLLKNYDQLNVRTGHYTPIPNGSTPLKRPLAEYLKYGVINLDKPANPSSHEVVAWIRRILRTEKTGHSGTLDPKVTGCLIVCLNRATRLVKSQQGAGKEYIAIVRLHDAIDGARALTGALEQLTGALFQRPPLISAVKRQLRVRTVYQNTLIEYDNERHLGIFRVSCEAGTYIRTLCVHLGLVLGVGGHMQELRRSRSGALSEAKHMVTMHDVLDAQHLYDTQKDEAYLRHVIKPLELLLTRHKRLVLKDSSVNAVCYGAKLMLPGLLRFANDIEVNEEVVLMTTKGEAVAVGIAQMTTSDMAHCDHGVVAKIKRVIMDRDTYPRRWGLGPKALQKKALIAEGKLDKHGKPNELTPPEWRPGYVPPREPAAAAAAGGADGGEEAKVKKEKKDKGEKKKKKRDGDGEEDGEKKKKKKKDAAA
;
A
#
# COMPACT_ATOMS: atom_id res chain seq x y z
N SER A 1 12.07 -56.52 -21.48
CA SER A 1 13.21 -56.87 -20.61
C SER A 1 14.48 -56.30 -21.22
N ILE A 2 14.91 -55.13 -20.74
CA ILE A 2 16.10 -54.42 -21.23
C ILE A 2 16.84 -53.91 -19.98
N HIS A 3 18.12 -54.28 -19.89
CA HIS A 3 18.99 -54.12 -18.73
C HIS A 3 19.35 -52.65 -18.43
N PHE A 4 19.18 -52.27 -17.16
CA PHE A 4 19.75 -51.05 -16.57
C PHE A 4 21.16 -51.37 -16.04
N PHE A 5 22.19 -50.71 -16.56
CA PHE A 5 23.54 -50.73 -16.00
C PHE A 5 23.73 -49.55 -15.04
N SER A 6 24.03 -49.89 -13.79
CA SER A 6 24.39 -49.00 -12.69
C SER A 6 25.89 -48.72 -12.73
N LEU A 7 26.32 -47.46 -12.71
CA LEU A 7 27.72 -47.07 -12.52
C LEU A 7 27.90 -46.22 -11.25
N ARG A 8 28.86 -46.67 -10.44
CA ARG A 8 29.30 -46.18 -9.13
C ARG A 8 30.14 -44.89 -9.25
N GLY A 9 30.06 -44.01 -8.24
CA GLY A 9 31.16 -43.07 -7.90
C GLY A 9 32.05 -43.63 -6.77
N PRO A 10 32.88 -42.81 -6.07
CA PRO A 10 33.68 -41.67 -6.51
C PRO A 10 35.18 -41.81 -6.12
N THR A 11 36.10 -41.20 -6.86
CA THR A 11 37.54 -41.14 -6.51
C THR A 11 37.92 -39.82 -5.84
N ARG A 12 38.44 -39.91 -4.60
CA ARG A 12 39.07 -38.81 -3.83
C ARG A 12 40.52 -38.61 -4.26
N LEU A 13 40.94 -37.37 -4.52
CA LEU A 13 42.36 -36.97 -4.49
C LEU A 13 42.68 -36.31 -3.14
N SER A 14 43.79 -36.75 -2.56
CA SER A 14 44.38 -36.33 -1.29
C SER A 14 45.55 -35.38 -1.56
N SER A 15 45.60 -34.23 -0.89
CA SER A 15 46.81 -33.42 -0.75
C SER A 15 47.19 -33.31 0.73
N ARG A 16 48.41 -33.76 1.04
CA ARG A 16 49.02 -33.82 2.37
C ARG A 16 49.55 -32.43 2.77
N ARG A 17 49.29 -32.00 4.02
CA ARG A 17 50.14 -31.04 4.75
C ARG A 17 50.52 -31.63 6.11
N LYS A 18 51.80 -31.45 6.48
CA LYS A 18 52.53 -32.05 7.61
C LYS A 18 52.05 -31.55 8.98
N PRO A 19 52.22 -32.34 10.07
CA PRO A 19 51.88 -31.94 11.43
C PRO A 19 53.04 -31.22 12.13
N SER A 20 52.74 -30.22 12.96
CA SER A 20 53.67 -29.53 13.88
C SER A 20 53.64 -30.15 15.29
N PRO A 21 54.75 -30.08 16.06
CA PRO A 21 54.94 -30.80 17.34
C PRO A 21 54.42 -30.01 18.56
N PRO A 22 54.38 -30.62 19.77
CA PRO A 22 53.57 -30.15 20.90
C PRO A 22 54.26 -29.10 21.80
N VAL A 23 53.39 -28.52 22.63
CA VAL A 23 53.54 -27.33 23.49
C VAL A 23 54.54 -27.49 24.63
N VAL A 24 55.38 -26.46 24.85
CA VAL A 24 56.13 -26.22 26.10
C VAL A 24 55.50 -25.03 26.84
N ALA A 25 55.36 -25.18 28.16
CA ALA A 25 54.68 -24.28 29.08
C ALA A 25 55.42 -22.93 29.28
N GLY A 26 54.64 -21.84 29.33
CA GLY A 26 55.11 -20.48 29.64
C GLY A 26 54.02 -19.64 30.29
N ARG A 27 54.32 -19.21 31.53
CA ARG A 27 53.58 -18.42 32.54
C ARG A 27 52.52 -17.38 32.09
N MET A 28 51.38 -17.45 32.80
CA MET A 28 50.47 -16.41 33.31
C MET A 28 50.59 -14.96 32.82
N GLY A 29 49.47 -14.45 32.29
CA GLY A 29 49.08 -13.04 32.27
C GLY A 29 47.56 -12.95 32.04
N LYS A 30 46.84 -12.26 32.93
CA LYS A 30 45.37 -12.16 32.98
C LYS A 30 44.82 -11.31 31.83
N ASP A 31 43.59 -11.65 31.40
CA ASP A 31 42.43 -10.76 31.16
C ASP A 31 41.59 -11.12 29.91
N GLY A 32 40.27 -11.16 30.10
CA GLY A 32 39.27 -10.98 29.04
C GLY A 32 38.80 -12.21 28.23
N LYS A 33 37.99 -13.10 28.81
CA LYS A 33 37.23 -14.12 28.05
C LYS A 33 36.03 -13.50 27.32
N GLN A 34 36.17 -13.27 26.01
CA GLN A 34 35.05 -13.19 25.07
C GLN A 34 34.69 -14.61 24.61
N LYS A 35 33.50 -15.12 24.98
CA LYS A 35 32.95 -16.36 24.43
C LYS A 35 32.18 -16.04 23.15
N VAL A 36 32.74 -16.44 22.02
CA VAL A 36 32.03 -16.56 20.74
C VAL A 36 31.18 -17.82 20.79
N ALA A 37 29.86 -17.68 20.73
CA ALA A 37 28.94 -18.79 20.55
C ALA A 37 28.19 -18.60 19.23
N GLY A 38 28.55 -19.39 18.23
CA GLY A 38 27.77 -19.58 17.02
C GLY A 38 26.57 -20.49 17.31
N GLY A 39 25.39 -20.13 16.78
CA GLY A 39 24.17 -20.93 16.90
C GLY A 39 22.98 -20.29 16.18
N SER A 40 22.63 -20.86 15.02
CA SER A 40 21.31 -20.90 14.35
C SER A 40 20.39 -19.65 14.41
N GLY A 41 20.32 -18.91 13.30
CA GLY A 41 19.43 -17.75 13.09
C GLY A 41 17.92 -18.03 12.91
N ALA A 42 17.41 -19.18 13.36
CA ALA A 42 15.99 -19.53 13.28
C ALA A 42 15.25 -19.47 14.63
N ALA A 43 15.95 -19.59 15.76
CA ALA A 43 15.33 -19.69 17.09
C ALA A 43 15.17 -18.34 17.83
N ALA A 44 15.73 -17.24 17.29
CA ALA A 44 15.76 -15.95 17.99
C ALA A 44 14.52 -15.06 17.74
N GLN A 45 13.59 -15.47 16.87
CA GLN A 45 12.44 -14.62 16.48
C GLN A 45 11.25 -14.73 17.44
N ASP A 46 11.14 -15.79 18.24
CA ASP A 46 9.96 -16.06 19.07
C ASP A 46 10.04 -15.46 20.49
N ALA A 47 11.21 -15.00 20.94
CA ALA A 47 11.44 -14.64 22.34
C ALA A 47 11.53 -13.12 22.65
N HIS A 48 11.48 -12.23 21.66
CA HIS A 48 11.60 -10.78 21.90
C HIS A 48 10.25 -10.05 21.77
N ASP A 49 9.92 -9.26 22.80
CA ASP A 49 8.84 -8.28 22.71
C ASP A 49 9.31 -7.10 21.87
N PHE A 50 8.80 -7.02 20.64
CA PHE A 50 9.01 -5.89 19.72
C PHE A 50 8.17 -4.67 20.13
N LEU A 51 8.24 -4.29 21.40
CA LEU A 51 7.57 -3.12 21.98
C LEU A 51 8.64 -2.17 22.51
N ILE A 52 8.54 -0.90 22.12
CA ILE A 52 9.43 0.15 22.64
C ILE A 52 9.03 0.43 24.09
N LYS A 53 9.89 0.05 25.03
CA LYS A 53 9.70 0.39 26.45
C LYS A 53 10.01 1.88 26.68
N PRO A 54 9.22 2.60 27.48
CA PRO A 54 9.55 3.97 27.87
C PRO A 54 10.74 3.98 28.84
N GLN A 55 11.85 4.63 28.47
CA GLN A 55 13.06 4.78 29.31
C GLN A 55 13.70 6.16 29.09
N SER A 56 14.46 6.65 30.09
CA SER A 56 15.01 8.02 30.17
C SER A 56 16.33 8.24 29.41
N SER A 57 17.11 7.20 29.14
CA SER A 57 18.14 7.17 28.10
C SER A 57 18.40 5.72 27.68
N THR A 58 18.63 5.49 26.39
CA THR A 58 18.82 4.14 25.82
C THR A 58 20.06 4.10 24.92
N PRO A 59 20.93 3.08 25.05
CA PRO A 59 21.89 2.77 23.98
C PRO A 59 21.12 2.55 22.66
N PRO A 60 21.72 2.85 21.50
CA PRO A 60 21.03 2.70 20.23
C PRO A 60 20.60 1.25 20.05
N LEU A 61 19.29 0.97 20.17
CA LEU A 61 18.74 -0.34 19.88
C LEU A 61 19.03 -0.65 18.41
N ASP A 62 19.72 -1.76 18.15
CA ASP A 62 19.83 -2.27 16.79
C ASP A 62 18.47 -2.82 16.35
N THR A 63 17.73 -2.03 15.56
CA THR A 63 16.44 -2.43 15.00
C THR A 63 16.56 -2.94 13.56
N SER A 64 17.77 -3.25 13.09
CA SER A 64 18.02 -3.76 11.73
C SER A 64 17.38 -5.13 11.47
N GLN A 65 17.24 -5.94 12.53
CA GLN A 65 16.64 -7.28 12.49
C GLN A 65 15.14 -7.28 12.77
N TRP A 66 14.53 -6.12 13.03
CA TRP A 66 13.09 -6.05 13.29
C TRP A 66 12.27 -6.35 12.02
N PRO A 67 11.10 -6.99 12.16
CA PRO A 67 10.36 -7.48 11.01
C PRO A 67 9.60 -6.38 10.28
N LEU A 68 9.41 -6.57 8.97
CA LEU A 68 8.46 -5.81 8.13
C LEU A 68 8.67 -4.29 8.23
N LEU A 69 7.62 -3.54 8.57
CA LEU A 69 7.65 -2.07 8.65
C LEU A 69 8.46 -1.54 9.84
N LEU A 70 8.77 -2.40 10.82
CA LEU A 70 9.57 -2.05 11.99
C LEU A 70 11.08 -2.20 11.74
N LYS A 71 11.51 -2.70 10.57
CA LYS A 71 12.93 -2.79 10.22
C LYS A 71 13.57 -1.40 10.18
N ASN A 72 14.74 -1.21 10.79
CA ASN A 72 15.43 0.10 10.82
C ASN A 72 14.51 1.22 11.34
N TYR A 73 13.84 0.96 12.47
CA TYR A 73 12.97 1.91 13.16
C TYR A 73 13.75 3.02 13.87
N ASP A 74 14.98 2.74 14.29
CA ASP A 74 15.92 3.70 14.88
C ASP A 74 16.31 4.82 13.90
N GLN A 75 16.36 4.52 12.60
CA GLN A 75 16.67 5.48 11.53
C GLN A 75 15.54 6.50 11.25
N LEU A 76 14.38 6.38 11.91
CA LEU A 76 13.28 7.32 11.75
C LEU A 76 13.47 8.55 12.65
N ASN A 77 13.22 9.73 12.09
CA ASN A 77 13.26 10.99 12.83
C ASN A 77 12.19 11.01 13.92
N VAL A 78 12.58 11.45 15.12
CA VAL A 78 11.69 11.53 16.27
C VAL A 78 11.07 12.93 16.33
N ARG A 79 9.75 13.02 16.17
CA ARG A 79 9.02 14.27 16.42
C ARG A 79 8.66 14.42 17.89
N THR A 80 8.11 13.35 18.48
CA THR A 80 7.79 13.30 19.90
C THR A 80 8.19 11.95 20.48
N GLY A 81 8.95 11.96 21.59
CA GLY A 81 9.34 10.75 22.30
C GLY A 81 8.26 10.22 23.25
N HIS A 82 7.31 11.08 23.64
CA HIS A 82 6.27 10.74 24.61
C HIS A 82 4.93 10.45 23.93
N TYR A 83 4.36 9.29 24.24
CA TYR A 83 3.01 8.90 23.90
C TYR A 83 2.48 7.92 24.96
N THR A 84 1.15 7.74 25.02
CA THR A 84 0.53 6.74 25.89
C THR A 84 0.19 5.50 25.06
N PRO A 85 0.90 4.37 25.27
CA PRO A 85 0.60 3.13 24.55
C PRO A 85 -0.81 2.65 24.89
N ILE A 86 -1.51 2.13 23.89
CA ILE A 86 -2.82 1.53 24.05
C ILE A 86 -2.68 0.00 23.84
N PRO A 87 -3.25 -0.85 24.73
CA PRO A 87 -3.07 -2.30 24.65
C PRO A 87 -3.77 -2.94 23.43
N ASN A 88 -4.59 -2.20 22.70
CA ASN A 88 -5.31 -2.64 21.50
C ASN A 88 -4.42 -2.84 20.27
N GLY A 89 -4.74 -3.82 19.41
CA GLY A 89 -3.94 -4.15 18.23
C GLY A 89 -2.76 -5.06 18.56
N SER A 90 -2.13 -5.63 17.53
CA SER A 90 -1.05 -6.61 17.69
C SER A 90 0.02 -6.42 16.62
N THR A 91 1.27 -6.73 16.95
CA THR A 91 2.34 -6.71 15.95
C THR A 91 2.00 -7.70 14.82
N PRO A 92 2.28 -7.38 13.53
CA PRO A 92 1.76 -8.16 12.41
C PRO A 92 2.04 -9.67 12.45
N LEU A 93 3.18 -10.09 12.98
CA LEU A 93 3.57 -11.50 13.11
C LEU A 93 2.90 -12.21 14.31
N LYS A 94 2.62 -11.48 15.40
CA LYS A 94 1.99 -12.01 16.61
C LYS A 94 0.46 -11.85 16.63
N ARG A 95 -0.17 -11.56 15.49
CA ARG A 95 -1.64 -11.51 15.39
C ARG A 95 -2.25 -12.89 15.71
N PRO A 96 -3.39 -12.94 16.44
CA PRO A 96 -4.20 -14.15 16.52
C PRO A 96 -4.55 -14.65 15.12
N LEU A 97 -4.66 -15.97 14.92
CA LEU A 97 -4.74 -16.55 13.57
C LEU A 97 -5.87 -15.96 12.72
N ALA A 98 -7.07 -15.79 13.30
CA ALA A 98 -8.21 -15.21 12.60
C ALA A 98 -7.91 -13.80 12.05
N GLU A 99 -7.21 -12.97 12.84
CA GLU A 99 -6.80 -11.63 12.43
C GLU A 99 -5.61 -11.67 11.45
N TYR A 100 -4.69 -12.61 11.63
CA TYR A 100 -3.58 -12.84 10.71
C TYR A 100 -4.08 -13.16 9.30
N LEU A 101 -5.05 -14.09 9.17
CA LEU A 101 -5.71 -14.44 7.92
C LEU A 101 -6.50 -13.26 7.34
N LYS A 102 -7.16 -12.47 8.21
CA LYS A 102 -7.91 -11.29 7.79
C LYS A 102 -7.03 -10.24 7.10
N TYR A 103 -5.79 -10.08 7.54
CA TYR A 103 -4.81 -9.18 6.96
C TYR A 103 -3.73 -9.92 6.14
N GLY A 104 -4.07 -11.11 5.63
CA GLY A 104 -3.15 -12.00 4.94
C GLY A 104 -2.97 -11.72 3.45
N VAL A 105 -1.77 -12.00 2.95
CA VAL A 105 -1.40 -12.03 1.53
C VAL A 105 -0.62 -13.31 1.24
N ILE A 106 -0.79 -13.86 0.04
CA ILE A 106 -0.10 -15.06 -0.43
C ILE A 106 0.68 -14.67 -1.67
N ASN A 107 1.98 -14.99 -1.70
CA ASN A 107 2.78 -14.89 -2.92
C ASN A 107 2.69 -16.22 -3.66
N LEU A 108 1.69 -16.37 -4.52
CA LEU A 108 1.40 -17.65 -5.16
C LEU A 108 2.25 -17.83 -6.42
N ASP A 109 2.84 -19.01 -6.60
CA ASP A 109 3.28 -19.48 -7.91
C ASP A 109 2.06 -20.03 -8.66
N LYS A 110 1.49 -19.20 -9.54
CA LYS A 110 0.31 -19.59 -10.31
C LYS A 110 0.70 -20.73 -11.26
N PRO A 111 -0.03 -21.86 -11.28
CA PRO A 111 0.21 -22.92 -12.25
C PRO A 111 -0.22 -22.48 -13.67
N ALA A 112 0.35 -23.15 -14.67
CA ALA A 112 -0.10 -23.00 -16.05
C ALA A 112 -1.49 -23.63 -16.23
N ASN A 113 -2.28 -23.06 -17.13
CA ASN A 113 -3.63 -23.46 -17.56
C ASN A 113 -4.82 -22.74 -16.90
N PRO A 114 -5.03 -22.74 -15.58
CA PRO A 114 -6.20 -22.07 -15.02
C PRO A 114 -6.04 -20.54 -15.13
N SER A 115 -7.14 -19.84 -15.29
CA SER A 115 -7.14 -18.37 -15.22
C SER A 115 -6.80 -17.89 -13.80
N SER A 116 -6.29 -16.67 -13.67
CA SER A 116 -6.05 -16.10 -12.33
C SER A 116 -7.31 -16.03 -11.47
N HIS A 117 -8.48 -15.84 -12.08
CA HIS A 117 -9.75 -15.75 -11.35
C HIS A 117 -10.17 -17.10 -10.76
N GLU A 118 -10.00 -18.19 -11.52
CA GLU A 118 -10.28 -19.55 -11.03
C GLU A 118 -9.36 -19.92 -9.88
N VAL A 119 -8.05 -19.66 -10.01
CA VAL A 119 -7.05 -19.91 -8.96
C VAL A 119 -7.42 -19.17 -7.66
N VAL A 120 -7.79 -17.90 -7.77
CA VAL A 120 -8.18 -17.08 -6.61
C VAL A 120 -9.52 -17.55 -6.00
N ALA A 121 -10.44 -18.08 -6.81
CA ALA A 121 -11.67 -18.68 -6.33
C ALA A 121 -11.42 -20.00 -5.57
N TRP A 122 -10.48 -20.82 -6.04
CA TRP A 122 -10.06 -22.02 -5.32
C TRP A 122 -9.39 -21.69 -3.98
N ILE A 123 -8.49 -20.71 -3.93
CA ILE A 123 -7.88 -20.25 -2.66
C ILE A 123 -8.96 -19.76 -1.69
N ARG A 124 -9.94 -19.00 -2.19
CA ARG A 124 -11.07 -18.55 -1.36
C ARG A 124 -11.83 -19.72 -0.75
N ARG A 125 -12.08 -20.76 -1.55
CA ARG A 125 -12.78 -21.98 -1.12
C ARG A 125 -11.96 -22.78 -0.10
N ILE A 126 -10.67 -23.00 -0.36
CA ILE A 126 -9.75 -23.73 0.52
C ILE A 126 -9.70 -23.03 1.88
N LEU A 127 -9.35 -21.74 1.90
CA LEU A 127 -9.15 -20.98 3.13
C LEU A 127 -10.44 -20.50 3.79
N ARG A 128 -11.61 -20.76 3.18
CA ARG A 128 -12.94 -20.33 3.64
C ARG A 128 -12.99 -18.82 3.96
N THR A 129 -12.37 -18.01 3.10
CA THR A 129 -12.31 -16.55 3.29
C THR A 129 -13.47 -15.84 2.62
N GLU A 130 -13.89 -14.70 3.17
CA GLU A 130 -15.03 -13.95 2.64
C GLU A 130 -14.70 -13.32 1.28
N LYS A 131 -13.52 -12.73 1.16
CA LYS A 131 -13.09 -11.98 -0.02
C LYS A 131 -11.65 -12.31 -0.37
N THR A 132 -11.39 -12.44 -1.66
CA THR A 132 -10.05 -12.57 -2.23
C THR A 132 -9.90 -11.64 -3.43
N GLY A 133 -8.66 -11.27 -3.75
CA GLY A 133 -8.33 -10.48 -4.93
C GLY A 133 -6.85 -10.64 -5.28
N HIS A 134 -6.41 -10.19 -6.46
CA HIS A 134 -5.05 -10.46 -6.92
C HIS A 134 -4.33 -9.28 -7.59
N SER A 135 -3.00 -9.30 -7.61
CA SER A 135 -2.12 -8.21 -8.09
C SER A 135 -2.07 -7.95 -9.59
N GLY A 136 -3.01 -8.51 -10.36
CA GLY A 136 -3.08 -8.38 -11.80
C GLY A 136 -3.12 -9.73 -12.51
N THR A 137 -4.01 -9.82 -13.50
CA THR A 137 -4.32 -11.05 -14.22
C THR A 137 -3.11 -11.55 -14.99
N LEU A 138 -2.80 -12.83 -14.83
CA LEU A 138 -1.92 -13.60 -15.70
C LEU A 138 -2.78 -14.38 -16.69
N ASP A 139 -2.37 -14.40 -17.96
CA ASP A 139 -3.03 -15.22 -18.97
C ASP A 139 -3.01 -16.71 -18.52
N PRO A 140 -3.97 -17.53 -18.96
CA PRO A 140 -4.10 -18.94 -18.56
C PRO A 140 -2.76 -19.72 -18.56
N LYS A 141 -2.00 -19.62 -19.64
CA LYS A 141 -0.71 -20.33 -19.82
C LYS A 141 0.46 -19.75 -19.02
N VAL A 142 0.31 -18.58 -18.41
CA VAL A 142 1.40 -17.85 -17.75
C VAL A 142 1.51 -18.27 -16.29
N THR A 143 2.74 -18.54 -15.85
CA THR A 143 3.07 -18.98 -14.49
C THR A 143 3.72 -17.87 -13.65
N GLY A 144 4.01 -18.17 -12.39
CA GLY A 144 4.79 -17.30 -11.52
C GLY A 144 3.95 -16.43 -10.58
N CYS A 145 4.58 -15.37 -10.11
CA CYS A 145 4.14 -14.52 -9.00
C CYS A 145 2.73 -13.95 -9.21
N LEU A 146 1.75 -14.47 -8.49
CA LEU A 146 0.39 -13.91 -8.35
C LEU A 146 0.15 -13.61 -6.88
N ILE A 147 0.19 -12.34 -6.50
CA ILE A 147 -0.09 -11.97 -5.11
C ILE A 147 -1.60 -12.06 -4.91
N VAL A 148 -2.03 -12.92 -4.00
CA VAL A 148 -3.43 -13.10 -3.62
C VAL A 148 -3.65 -12.44 -2.26
N CYS A 149 -4.49 -11.41 -2.23
CA CYS A 149 -4.86 -10.71 -1.01
C CYS A 149 -6.13 -11.31 -0.41
N LEU A 150 -6.14 -11.55 0.90
CA LEU A 150 -7.27 -12.09 1.64
C LEU A 150 -8.02 -10.97 2.39
N ASN A 151 -9.35 -11.08 2.49
CA ASN A 151 -10.22 -10.26 3.33
C ASN A 151 -9.87 -8.76 3.33
N ARG A 152 -9.28 -8.21 4.40
CA ARG A 152 -8.92 -6.78 4.51
C ARG A 152 -7.78 -6.39 3.58
N ALA A 153 -6.84 -7.29 3.30
CA ALA A 153 -5.73 -7.03 2.39
C ALA A 153 -6.22 -6.78 0.95
N THR A 154 -7.43 -7.20 0.59
CA THR A 154 -8.03 -6.89 -0.73
C THR A 154 -8.10 -5.39 -1.03
N ARG A 155 -8.06 -4.54 0.01
CA ARG A 155 -8.00 -3.07 -0.13
C ARG A 155 -6.72 -2.58 -0.82
N LEU A 156 -5.66 -3.39 -0.84
CA LEU A 156 -4.39 -3.09 -1.50
C LEU A 156 -4.31 -3.61 -2.94
N VAL A 157 -5.30 -4.38 -3.41
CA VAL A 157 -5.26 -4.98 -4.76
C VAL A 157 -5.05 -3.93 -5.84
N LYS A 158 -5.71 -2.77 -5.74
CA LYS A 158 -5.56 -1.68 -6.72
C LYS A 158 -4.12 -1.15 -6.80
N SER A 159 -3.42 -0.99 -5.67
CA SER A 159 -2.01 -0.56 -5.70
C SER A 159 -1.11 -1.66 -6.25
N GLN A 160 -1.38 -2.92 -5.91
CA GLN A 160 -0.62 -4.05 -6.44
C GLN A 160 -0.80 -4.25 -7.94
N GLN A 161 -2.00 -3.99 -8.48
CA GLN A 161 -2.27 -4.02 -9.92
C GLN A 161 -1.48 -2.95 -10.68
N GLY A 162 -1.39 -1.73 -10.14
CA GLY A 162 -0.63 -0.62 -10.73
C GLY A 162 0.88 -0.71 -10.56
N ALA A 163 1.39 -1.55 -9.66
CA ALA A 163 2.83 -1.68 -9.42
C ALA A 163 3.59 -2.28 -10.63
N GLY A 164 4.86 -1.91 -10.81
CA GLY A 164 5.72 -2.46 -11.85
C GLY A 164 5.88 -3.99 -11.75
N LYS A 165 6.11 -4.64 -12.89
CA LYS A 165 6.16 -6.11 -13.03
C LYS A 165 7.46 -6.53 -13.73
N GLU A 166 7.95 -7.72 -13.40
CA GLU A 166 9.02 -8.36 -14.16
C GLU A 166 8.62 -9.73 -14.65
N TYR A 167 9.12 -10.07 -15.83
CA TYR A 167 8.88 -11.33 -16.49
C TYR A 167 10.17 -11.93 -17.02
N ILE A 168 10.16 -13.25 -17.14
CA ILE A 168 11.05 -14.02 -17.98
C ILE A 168 10.20 -14.53 -19.13
N ALA A 169 10.56 -14.14 -20.35
CA ALA A 169 9.80 -14.41 -21.55
C ALA A 169 10.63 -15.24 -22.52
N ILE A 170 9.97 -16.18 -23.20
CA ILE A 170 10.54 -16.92 -24.32
C ILE A 170 9.86 -16.42 -25.58
N VAL A 171 10.65 -15.81 -26.47
CA VAL A 171 10.22 -15.46 -27.83
C VAL A 171 10.61 -16.59 -28.78
N ARG A 172 9.68 -16.96 -29.66
CA ARG A 172 9.97 -17.82 -30.80
C ARG A 172 9.91 -16.97 -32.06
N LEU A 173 11.04 -16.86 -32.73
CA LEU A 173 11.16 -16.21 -34.04
C LEU A 173 10.68 -17.18 -35.12
N HIS A 174 10.20 -16.65 -36.25
CA HIS A 174 9.71 -17.50 -37.34
C HIS A 174 10.82 -17.93 -38.30
N ASP A 175 11.99 -17.30 -38.23
CA ASP A 175 13.19 -17.66 -39.00
C ASP A 175 14.47 -17.36 -38.21
N ALA A 176 15.61 -17.83 -38.70
CA ALA A 176 16.94 -17.56 -38.17
C ALA A 176 17.31 -16.07 -38.34
N ILE A 177 18.14 -15.57 -37.44
CA ILE A 177 18.70 -14.21 -37.50
C ILE A 177 20.23 -14.27 -37.46
N ASP A 178 20.87 -13.11 -37.64
CA ASP A 178 22.33 -12.91 -37.58
C ASP A 178 22.90 -12.99 -36.14
N GLY A 179 22.51 -14.04 -35.41
CA GLY A 179 22.98 -14.36 -34.08
C GLY A 179 22.38 -13.51 -32.95
N ALA A 180 22.86 -13.79 -31.73
CA ALA A 180 22.34 -13.19 -30.50
C ALA A 180 22.48 -11.66 -30.44
N ARG A 181 23.48 -11.09 -31.14
CA ARG A 181 23.73 -9.64 -31.14
C ARG A 181 22.59 -8.86 -31.79
N ALA A 182 22.01 -9.40 -32.87
CA ALA A 182 20.84 -8.80 -33.51
C ALA A 182 19.64 -8.77 -32.55
N LEU A 183 19.39 -9.86 -31.82
CA LEU A 183 18.32 -9.93 -30.83
C LEU A 183 18.53 -8.96 -29.66
N THR A 184 19.76 -8.85 -29.14
CA THR A 184 20.09 -7.89 -28.08
C THR A 184 19.84 -6.45 -28.54
N GLY A 185 20.31 -6.08 -29.74
CA GLY A 185 20.09 -4.74 -30.29
C GLY A 185 18.61 -4.41 -30.48
N ALA A 186 17.81 -5.36 -30.97
CA ALA A 186 16.36 -5.18 -31.11
C ALA A 186 15.64 -5.08 -29.75
N LEU A 187 16.09 -5.82 -28.73
CA LEU A 187 15.56 -5.70 -27.36
C LEU A 187 15.90 -4.35 -26.73
N GLU A 188 17.09 -3.81 -26.97
CA GLU A 188 17.51 -2.48 -26.51
C GLU A 188 16.68 -1.37 -27.16
N GLN A 189 16.39 -1.47 -28.46
CA GLN A 189 15.48 -0.55 -29.16
C GLN A 189 14.06 -0.56 -28.59
N LEU A 190 13.62 -1.69 -28.04
CA LEU A 190 12.32 -1.84 -27.38
C LEU A 190 12.38 -1.56 -25.86
N THR A 191 13.21 -0.61 -25.44
CA THR A 191 13.21 -0.06 -24.08
C THR A 191 12.67 1.38 -24.07
N GLY A 192 12.20 1.84 -22.91
CA GLY A 192 11.57 3.15 -22.76
C GLY A 192 10.07 3.13 -23.06
N ALA A 193 9.52 4.28 -23.46
CA ALA A 193 8.10 4.47 -23.69
C ALA A 193 7.68 3.91 -25.06
N LEU A 194 6.93 2.80 -25.07
CA LEU A 194 6.53 2.09 -26.28
C LEU A 194 5.04 2.22 -26.57
N PHE A 195 4.71 2.37 -27.85
CA PHE A 195 3.35 2.19 -28.31
C PHE A 195 2.94 0.73 -28.27
N GLN A 196 1.81 0.45 -27.64
CA GLN A 196 1.20 -0.87 -27.62
C GLN A 196 -0.29 -0.77 -27.89
N ARG A 197 -0.81 -1.73 -28.66
CA ARG A 197 -2.24 -2.01 -28.74
C ARG A 197 -2.49 -3.34 -28.04
N PRO A 198 -3.47 -3.43 -27.13
CA PRO A 198 -3.85 -4.70 -26.53
C PRO A 198 -4.13 -5.79 -27.58
N PRO A 199 -3.84 -7.06 -27.28
CA PRO A 199 -4.18 -8.18 -28.15
C PRO A 199 -5.70 -8.35 -28.25
N LEU A 200 -6.17 -9.19 -29.18
CA LEU A 200 -7.59 -9.48 -29.38
C LEU A 200 -8.25 -10.00 -28.09
N ILE A 201 -7.58 -10.93 -27.41
CA ILE A 201 -8.03 -11.50 -26.15
C ILE A 201 -7.41 -10.67 -25.02
N SER A 202 -8.17 -9.71 -24.50
CA SER A 202 -7.73 -8.88 -23.39
C SER A 202 -8.91 -8.40 -22.54
N ALA A 203 -8.66 -8.16 -21.26
CA ALA A 203 -9.67 -7.64 -20.34
C ALA A 203 -9.93 -6.12 -20.48
N VAL A 204 -9.18 -5.42 -21.34
CA VAL A 204 -9.22 -3.96 -21.49
C VAL A 204 -9.56 -3.60 -22.93
N LYS A 205 -10.26 -2.48 -23.16
CA LYS A 205 -10.58 -2.00 -24.50
C LYS A 205 -9.33 -1.87 -25.36
N ARG A 206 -9.40 -2.36 -26.59
CA ARG A 206 -8.29 -2.42 -27.54
C ARG A 206 -8.03 -1.05 -28.22
N GLN A 207 -7.30 -0.19 -27.52
CA GLN A 207 -6.88 1.14 -27.99
C GLN A 207 -5.35 1.28 -27.94
N LEU A 208 -4.79 2.12 -28.81
CA LEU A 208 -3.35 2.43 -28.78
C LEU A 208 -3.03 3.18 -27.49
N ARG A 209 -1.96 2.78 -26.82
CA ARG A 209 -1.51 3.38 -25.57
C ARG A 209 0.01 3.29 -25.43
N VAL A 210 0.57 4.18 -24.63
CA VAL A 210 1.99 4.16 -24.30
C VAL A 210 2.21 3.36 -23.02
N ARG A 211 3.21 2.48 -23.00
CA ARG A 211 3.66 1.75 -21.82
C ARG A 211 5.17 1.71 -21.76
N THR A 212 5.72 1.89 -20.57
CA THR A 212 7.17 1.95 -20.40
C THR A 212 7.76 0.58 -20.07
N VAL A 213 8.77 0.19 -20.84
CA VAL A 213 9.69 -0.90 -20.52
C VAL A 213 10.91 -0.28 -19.87
N TYR A 214 11.15 -0.57 -18.59
CA TYR A 214 12.25 0.01 -17.84
C TYR A 214 13.60 -0.61 -18.23
N GLN A 215 13.62 -1.93 -18.45
CA GLN A 215 14.83 -2.66 -18.77
C GLN A 215 14.50 -3.97 -19.50
N ASN A 216 15.26 -4.27 -20.54
CA ASN A 216 15.32 -5.59 -21.19
C ASN A 216 16.71 -6.16 -21.00
N THR A 217 16.81 -7.47 -20.83
CA THR A 217 18.10 -8.17 -20.73
C THR A 217 17.95 -9.53 -21.40
N LEU A 218 18.71 -9.75 -22.48
CA LEU A 218 18.81 -11.07 -23.10
C LEU A 218 19.54 -12.01 -22.14
N ILE A 219 18.98 -13.19 -21.91
CA ILE A 219 19.58 -14.24 -21.08
C ILE A 219 20.29 -15.23 -21.99
N GLU A 220 19.58 -15.75 -22.99
CA GLU A 220 20.07 -16.80 -23.87
C GLU A 220 19.37 -16.72 -25.22
N TYR A 221 20.06 -17.11 -26.29
CA TYR A 221 19.49 -17.24 -27.62
C TYR A 221 20.01 -18.50 -28.30
N ASP A 222 19.10 -19.34 -28.76
CA ASP A 222 19.36 -20.51 -29.58
C ASP A 222 18.86 -20.25 -31.00
N ASN A 223 19.80 -20.13 -31.95
CA ASN A 223 19.50 -19.81 -33.34
C ASN A 223 18.89 -21.00 -34.10
N GLU A 224 19.24 -22.25 -33.74
CA GLU A 224 18.71 -23.45 -34.39
C GLU A 224 17.25 -23.69 -34.01
N ARG A 225 16.91 -23.40 -32.75
CA ARG A 225 15.52 -23.51 -32.26
C ARG A 225 14.70 -22.26 -32.51
N HIS A 226 15.34 -21.17 -32.93
CA HIS A 226 14.75 -19.84 -33.06
C HIS A 226 14.12 -19.34 -31.75
N LEU A 227 14.74 -19.66 -30.61
CA LEU A 227 14.23 -19.32 -29.28
C LEU A 227 15.15 -18.35 -28.55
N GLY A 228 14.57 -17.24 -28.08
CA GLY A 228 15.25 -16.26 -27.24
C GLY A 228 14.61 -16.17 -25.86
N ILE A 229 15.43 -16.23 -24.82
CA ILE A 229 15.02 -16.05 -23.43
C ILE A 229 15.49 -14.68 -22.97
N PHE A 230 14.58 -13.84 -22.49
CA PHE A 230 14.92 -12.51 -21.98
C PHE A 230 14.13 -12.15 -20.73
N ARG A 231 14.74 -11.32 -19.89
CA ARG A 231 14.11 -10.69 -18.74
C ARG A 231 13.64 -9.30 -19.13
N VAL A 232 12.43 -8.95 -18.70
CA VAL A 232 11.83 -7.63 -18.94
C VAL A 232 11.24 -7.06 -17.66
N SER A 233 11.62 -5.82 -17.33
CA SER A 233 11.03 -5.00 -16.27
C SER A 233 10.16 -3.92 -16.91
N CYS A 234 8.90 -3.84 -16.53
CA CYS A 234 7.94 -2.99 -17.22
C CYS A 234 6.86 -2.40 -16.30
N GLU A 235 6.23 -1.35 -16.82
CA GLU A 235 5.05 -0.73 -16.24
C GLU A 235 3.86 -1.71 -16.22
N ALA A 236 2.94 -1.53 -15.27
CA ALA A 236 1.70 -2.28 -15.23
C ALA A 236 0.86 -2.14 -16.52
N GLY A 237 0.37 -3.26 -17.03
CA GLY A 237 -0.43 -3.32 -18.25
C GLY A 237 0.37 -3.36 -19.55
N THR A 238 1.70 -3.49 -19.48
CA THR A 238 2.53 -3.85 -20.64
C THR A 238 2.22 -5.27 -21.09
N TYR A 239 1.92 -5.47 -22.37
CA TYR A 239 1.65 -6.78 -22.95
C TYR A 239 2.94 -7.38 -23.51
N ILE A 240 3.49 -8.37 -22.82
CA ILE A 240 4.71 -9.07 -23.27
C ILE A 240 4.47 -9.83 -24.59
N ARG A 241 3.26 -10.34 -24.80
CA ARG A 241 2.86 -10.93 -26.09
C ARG A 241 3.04 -9.95 -27.26
N THR A 242 2.60 -8.71 -27.08
CA THR A 242 2.75 -7.64 -28.08
C THR A 242 4.22 -7.27 -28.25
N LEU A 243 4.99 -7.24 -27.15
CA LEU A 243 6.44 -7.01 -27.20
C LEU A 243 7.17 -8.06 -28.05
N CYS A 244 6.84 -9.35 -27.89
CA CYS A 244 7.42 -10.42 -28.71
C CYS A 244 7.07 -10.30 -30.21
N VAL A 245 5.85 -9.84 -30.53
CA VAL A 245 5.47 -9.56 -31.92
C VAL A 245 6.27 -8.39 -32.48
N HIS A 246 6.40 -7.30 -31.72
CA HIS A 246 7.19 -6.14 -32.14
C HIS A 246 8.67 -6.50 -32.33
N LEU A 247 9.22 -7.35 -31.46
CA LEU A 247 10.58 -7.84 -31.60
C LEU A 247 10.79 -8.58 -32.92
N GLY A 248 9.83 -9.45 -33.28
CA GLY A 248 9.85 -10.12 -34.58
C GLY A 248 9.72 -9.17 -35.78
N LEU A 249 8.93 -8.10 -35.67
CA LEU A 249 8.79 -7.08 -36.71
C LEU A 249 10.07 -6.26 -36.89
N VAL A 250 10.73 -5.88 -35.80
CA VAL A 250 12.02 -5.15 -35.82
C VAL A 250 13.11 -6.01 -36.47
N LEU A 251 13.12 -7.31 -36.20
CA LEU A 251 14.07 -8.25 -36.79
C LEU A 251 13.73 -8.68 -38.23
N GLY A 252 12.55 -8.33 -38.75
CA GLY A 252 12.10 -8.69 -40.10
C GLY A 252 11.63 -10.13 -40.28
N VAL A 253 12.02 -11.05 -39.40
CA VAL A 253 11.66 -12.48 -39.48
C VAL A 253 10.28 -12.81 -38.89
N GLY A 254 9.67 -11.91 -38.12
CA GLY A 254 8.46 -12.20 -37.38
C GLY A 254 8.72 -13.00 -36.10
N GLY A 255 7.75 -12.99 -35.18
CA GLY A 255 7.93 -13.63 -33.88
C GLY A 255 6.68 -13.62 -33.02
N HIS A 256 6.65 -14.54 -32.06
CA HIS A 256 5.57 -14.64 -31.10
C HIS A 256 6.07 -15.12 -29.74
N MET A 257 5.25 -14.89 -28.71
CA MET A 257 5.55 -15.34 -27.35
C MET A 257 5.26 -16.84 -27.23
N GLN A 258 6.30 -17.63 -26.95
CA GLN A 258 6.22 -19.07 -26.74
C GLN A 258 5.74 -19.35 -25.31
N GLU A 259 6.45 -18.81 -24.32
CA GLU A 259 6.18 -18.99 -22.89
C GLU A 259 6.47 -17.71 -22.10
N LEU A 260 5.86 -17.60 -20.93
CA LEU A 260 6.00 -16.45 -20.06
C LEU A 260 5.85 -16.86 -18.60
N ARG A 261 6.77 -16.37 -17.76
CA ARG A 261 6.71 -16.48 -16.31
C ARG A 261 6.85 -15.09 -15.69
N ARG A 262 5.97 -14.74 -14.75
CA ARG A 262 6.09 -13.50 -13.96
C ARG A 262 7.00 -13.72 -12.76
N SER A 263 8.24 -13.25 -12.81
CA SER A 263 9.22 -13.40 -11.73
C SER A 263 9.00 -12.39 -10.60
N ARG A 264 8.38 -11.23 -10.87
CA ARG A 264 8.05 -10.22 -9.84
C ARG A 264 6.73 -9.52 -10.08
N SER A 265 6.00 -9.28 -8.99
CA SER A 265 4.84 -8.40 -8.93
C SER A 265 5.01 -7.35 -7.83
N GLY A 266 5.33 -6.11 -8.19
CA GLY A 266 5.48 -5.02 -7.21
C GLY A 266 6.57 -5.32 -6.17
N ALA A 267 6.17 -5.44 -4.91
CA ALA A 267 7.08 -5.68 -3.80
C ALA A 267 7.61 -7.12 -3.70
N LEU A 268 6.91 -8.10 -4.28
CA LEU A 268 7.23 -9.53 -4.12
C LEU A 268 7.78 -10.13 -5.41
N SER A 269 8.82 -10.97 -5.27
CA SER A 269 9.43 -11.77 -6.33
C SER A 269 9.32 -13.26 -6.04
N GLU A 270 9.75 -14.09 -6.99
CA GLU A 270 9.84 -15.55 -6.83
C GLU A 270 10.90 -16.01 -5.83
N ALA A 271 11.84 -15.16 -5.45
CA ALA A 271 12.95 -15.55 -4.57
C ALA A 271 12.54 -15.74 -3.09
N LYS A 272 11.42 -15.16 -2.65
CA LYS A 272 11.03 -15.16 -1.22
C LYS A 272 9.55 -15.41 -1.03
N HIS A 273 9.24 -16.31 -0.09
CA HIS A 273 7.88 -16.63 0.37
C HIS A 273 6.90 -17.03 -0.74
N MET A 274 7.43 -17.50 -1.88
CA MET A 274 6.61 -18.03 -2.96
C MET A 274 6.14 -19.43 -2.59
N VAL A 275 4.85 -19.69 -2.78
CA VAL A 275 4.19 -20.95 -2.40
C VAL A 275 3.27 -21.41 -3.51
N THR A 276 3.02 -22.71 -3.57
CA THR A 276 2.15 -23.32 -4.58
C THR A 276 0.73 -23.47 -4.07
N MET A 277 -0.19 -23.85 -4.96
CA MET A 277 -1.55 -24.22 -4.58
C MET A 277 -1.61 -25.45 -3.66
N HIS A 278 -0.65 -26.37 -3.81
CA HIS A 278 -0.54 -27.56 -2.97
C HIS A 278 -0.21 -27.17 -1.54
N ASP A 279 0.77 -26.29 -1.35
CA ASP A 279 1.13 -25.76 -0.02
C ASP A 279 -0.07 -25.11 0.69
N VAL A 280 -0.90 -24.36 -0.05
CA VAL A 280 -2.10 -23.72 0.51
C VAL A 280 -3.13 -24.75 0.96
N LEU A 281 -3.34 -25.81 0.17
CA LEU A 281 -4.25 -26.90 0.49
C LEU A 281 -3.75 -27.68 1.71
N ASP A 282 -2.48 -28.06 1.70
CA ASP A 282 -1.84 -28.86 2.75
C ASP A 282 -1.79 -28.10 4.06
N ALA A 283 -1.44 -26.81 4.03
CA ALA A 283 -1.45 -25.97 5.23
C ALA A 283 -2.84 -25.84 5.85
N GLN A 284 -3.89 -25.74 5.03
CA GLN A 284 -5.26 -25.69 5.52
C GLN A 284 -5.71 -27.04 6.09
N HIS A 285 -5.35 -28.15 5.43
CA HIS A 285 -5.67 -29.49 5.88
C HIS A 285 -4.98 -29.84 7.21
N LEU A 286 -3.71 -29.45 7.36
CA LEU A 286 -2.95 -29.62 8.60
C LEU A 286 -3.61 -28.87 9.76
N TYR A 287 -4.00 -27.61 9.55
CA TYR A 287 -4.70 -26.82 10.56
C TYR A 287 -6.06 -27.45 10.91
N ASP A 288 -6.79 -27.96 9.93
CA ASP A 288 -8.10 -28.56 10.17
C ASP A 288 -7.99 -29.83 11.02
N THR A 289 -7.00 -30.67 10.72
CA THR A 289 -6.79 -31.99 11.33
C THR A 289 -6.05 -31.93 12.66
N GLN A 290 -4.96 -31.16 12.74
CA GLN A 290 -4.04 -31.15 13.88
C GLN A 290 -4.06 -29.84 14.68
N LYS A 291 -4.76 -28.80 14.19
CA LYS A 291 -4.78 -27.44 14.77
C LYS A 291 -3.39 -26.78 14.84
N ASP A 292 -2.43 -27.25 14.04
CA ASP A 292 -1.13 -26.60 13.89
C ASP A 292 -1.25 -25.37 12.96
N GLU A 293 -0.85 -24.20 13.46
CA GLU A 293 -0.88 -22.93 12.74
C GLU A 293 0.41 -22.64 11.96
N ALA A 294 1.51 -23.37 12.24
CA ALA A 294 2.84 -23.00 11.77
C ALA A 294 2.91 -22.97 10.24
N TYR A 295 2.36 -24.00 9.58
CA TYR A 295 2.37 -24.06 8.11
C TYR A 295 1.48 -22.98 7.49
N LEU A 296 0.32 -22.68 8.09
CA LEU A 296 -0.58 -21.65 7.59
C LEU A 296 0.04 -20.24 7.71
N ARG A 297 0.78 -19.97 8.79
CA ARG A 297 1.60 -18.76 8.98
C ARG A 297 2.86 -18.73 8.10
N HIS A 298 3.29 -19.89 7.61
CA HIS A 298 4.35 -19.96 6.61
C HIS A 298 3.84 -19.54 5.22
N VAL A 299 2.68 -20.06 4.81
CA VAL A 299 2.08 -19.82 3.49
C VAL A 299 1.53 -18.40 3.36
N ILE A 300 0.87 -17.92 4.40
CA ILE A 300 0.23 -16.60 4.41
C ILE A 300 1.18 -15.63 5.10
N LYS A 301 1.34 -14.42 4.55
CA LYS A 301 2.14 -13.34 5.14
C LYS A 301 1.26 -12.14 5.49
N PRO A 302 1.66 -11.29 6.45
CA PRO A 302 0.93 -10.06 6.73
C PRO A 302 1.02 -9.10 5.55
N LEU A 303 -0.07 -8.37 5.27
CA LEU A 303 -0.13 -7.38 4.20
C LEU A 303 0.94 -6.29 4.30
N GLU A 304 1.49 -6.06 5.48
CA GLU A 304 2.58 -5.11 5.73
C GLU A 304 3.81 -5.42 4.85
N LEU A 305 3.98 -6.68 4.45
CA LEU A 305 5.03 -7.11 3.54
C LEU A 305 4.98 -6.34 2.20
N LEU A 306 3.77 -6.04 1.71
CA LEU A 306 3.56 -5.29 0.46
C LEU A 306 3.95 -3.80 0.57
N LEU A 307 4.08 -3.29 1.79
CA LEU A 307 4.26 -1.87 2.07
C LEU A 307 5.70 -1.53 2.50
N THR A 308 6.57 -2.53 2.58
CA THR A 308 7.98 -2.39 3.01
C THR A 308 8.82 -1.39 2.19
N ARG A 309 8.43 -1.11 0.94
CA ARG A 309 9.12 -0.14 0.08
C ARG A 309 8.64 1.31 0.25
N HIS A 310 7.57 1.56 1.00
CA HIS A 310 7.04 2.92 1.20
C HIS A 310 7.76 3.62 2.34
N LYS A 311 7.91 4.94 2.22
CA LYS A 311 8.35 5.79 3.34
C LYS A 311 7.29 5.78 4.45
N ARG A 312 7.76 5.80 5.69
CA ARG A 312 6.95 5.48 6.87
C ARG A 312 6.64 6.72 7.70
N LEU A 313 5.40 6.84 8.14
CA LEU A 313 4.95 7.77 9.16
C LEU A 313 4.36 6.98 10.32
N VAL A 314 4.92 7.17 11.52
CA VAL A 314 4.48 6.48 12.74
C VAL A 314 3.51 7.37 13.49
N LEU A 315 2.34 6.83 13.79
CA LEU A 315 1.25 7.54 14.46
C LEU A 315 1.31 7.33 15.96
N LYS A 316 0.84 8.31 16.72
CA LYS A 316 0.45 8.11 18.12
C LYS A 316 -0.78 7.19 18.18
N ASP A 317 -0.81 6.28 19.13
CA ASP A 317 -1.93 5.35 19.32
C ASP A 317 -3.30 6.06 19.46
N SER A 318 -3.31 7.28 20.02
CA SER A 318 -4.53 8.10 20.16
C SER A 318 -5.08 8.65 18.83
N SER A 319 -4.26 8.78 17.79
CA SER A 319 -4.67 9.30 16.47
C SER A 319 -5.06 8.19 15.48
N VAL A 320 -4.69 6.93 15.76
CA VAL A 320 -4.95 5.77 14.88
C VAL A 320 -6.42 5.65 14.52
N ASN A 321 -7.32 5.68 15.51
CA ASN A 321 -8.76 5.53 15.27
C ASN A 321 -9.29 6.62 14.32
N ALA A 322 -8.91 7.89 14.52
CA ALA A 322 -9.37 8.99 13.68
C ALA A 322 -8.94 8.79 12.21
N VAL A 323 -7.71 8.30 11.99
CA VAL A 323 -7.23 7.95 10.64
C VAL A 323 -8.00 6.77 10.04
N CYS A 324 -8.40 5.78 10.84
CA CYS A 324 -9.29 4.70 10.37
C CYS A 324 -10.69 5.20 9.93
N TYR A 325 -11.15 6.34 10.46
CA TYR A 325 -12.36 7.03 9.99
C TYR A 325 -12.13 7.90 8.75
N GLY A 326 -10.89 8.02 8.28
CA GLY A 326 -10.53 8.82 7.10
C GLY A 326 -10.15 10.26 7.42
N ALA A 327 -9.94 10.61 8.70
CA ALA A 327 -9.41 11.91 9.05
C ALA A 327 -7.98 12.09 8.50
N LYS A 328 -7.63 13.32 8.18
CA LYS A 328 -6.26 13.69 7.79
C LYS A 328 -5.32 13.49 8.99
N LEU A 329 -4.08 13.07 8.74
CA LEU A 329 -3.06 13.02 9.79
C LEU A 329 -2.57 14.44 10.06
N MET A 330 -2.80 14.92 11.28
CA MET A 330 -2.31 16.22 11.74
C MET A 330 -0.99 16.06 12.49
N LEU A 331 -0.16 17.12 12.52
CA LEU A 331 1.14 17.12 13.21
C LEU A 331 1.10 16.62 14.67
N PRO A 332 0.11 16.98 15.51
CA PRO A 332 0.04 16.48 16.89
C PRO A 332 -0.06 14.95 16.99
N GLY A 333 -0.55 14.28 15.94
CA GLY A 333 -0.69 12.84 15.85
C GLY A 333 0.53 12.12 15.28
N LEU A 334 1.56 12.85 14.82
CA LEU A 334 2.81 12.30 14.29
C LEU A 334 3.79 11.99 15.43
N LEU A 335 4.38 10.80 15.40
CA LEU A 335 5.33 10.33 16.41
C LEU A 335 6.75 10.26 15.82
N ARG A 336 6.91 9.55 14.70
CA ARG A 336 8.14 9.49 13.90
C ARG A 336 7.86 9.57 12.41
N PHE A 337 8.87 9.96 11.63
CA PHE A 337 8.78 10.06 10.18
C PHE A 337 10.09 9.64 9.51
N ALA A 338 10.00 9.12 8.28
CA ALA A 338 11.17 8.75 7.48
C ALA A 338 11.85 9.97 6.86
N ASN A 339 13.10 9.81 6.44
CA ASN A 339 13.84 10.80 5.67
C ASN A 339 13.34 10.90 4.23
N ASP A 340 13.70 12.02 3.59
CA ASP A 340 13.52 12.31 2.17
C ASP A 340 12.06 12.26 1.69
N ILE A 341 11.08 12.41 2.57
CA ILE A 341 9.67 12.53 2.18
C ILE A 341 9.45 13.85 1.45
N GLU A 342 8.95 13.74 0.22
CA GLU A 342 8.55 14.87 -0.62
C GLU A 342 7.04 15.10 -0.61
N VAL A 343 6.61 16.31 -0.97
CA VAL A 343 5.19 16.64 -1.09
C VAL A 343 4.56 15.81 -2.21
N ASN A 344 3.34 15.29 -1.98
CA ASN A 344 2.59 14.43 -2.88
C ASN A 344 3.15 13.01 -3.08
N GLU A 345 4.18 12.61 -2.33
CA GLU A 345 4.67 11.24 -2.33
C GLU A 345 3.71 10.28 -1.59
N GLU A 346 3.66 9.02 -2.03
CA GLU A 346 2.87 7.98 -1.39
C GLU A 346 3.61 7.38 -0.19
N VAL A 347 3.01 7.48 0.99
CA VAL A 347 3.59 7.08 2.28
C VAL A 347 2.69 6.08 3.01
N VAL A 348 3.29 5.22 3.84
CA VAL A 348 2.56 4.31 4.72
C VAL A 348 2.44 4.90 6.12
N LEU A 349 1.22 4.93 6.62
CA LEU A 349 0.88 5.32 7.98
C LEU A 349 0.82 4.04 8.83
N MET A 350 1.65 3.95 9.86
CA MET A 350 1.77 2.76 10.70
C MET A 350 1.65 3.06 12.20
N THR A 351 1.22 2.07 12.98
CA THR A 351 1.24 2.13 14.44
C THR A 351 2.65 1.92 14.99
N THR A 352 2.84 2.18 16.28
CA THR A 352 4.07 1.85 17.02
C THR A 352 4.36 0.34 17.04
N LYS A 353 3.35 -0.49 16.81
CA LYS A 353 3.42 -1.96 16.72
C LYS A 353 3.75 -2.48 15.33
N GLY A 354 3.96 -1.60 14.34
CA GLY A 354 4.26 -2.03 12.98
C GLY A 354 3.06 -2.33 12.10
N GLU A 355 1.84 -2.06 12.55
CA GLU A 355 0.63 -2.36 11.79
C GLU A 355 0.36 -1.25 10.76
N ALA A 356 0.00 -1.63 9.53
CA ALA A 356 -0.36 -0.65 8.52
C ALA A 356 -1.78 -0.11 8.75
N VAL A 357 -1.89 1.17 9.13
CA VAL A 357 -3.16 1.86 9.35
C VAL A 357 -3.78 2.26 8.00
N ALA A 358 -3.00 2.94 7.18
CA ALA A 358 -3.45 3.48 5.90
C ALA A 358 -2.28 3.75 4.95
N VAL A 359 -2.59 3.86 3.65
CA VAL A 359 -1.71 4.53 2.68
C VAL A 359 -2.20 5.96 2.51
N GLY A 360 -1.27 6.91 2.53
CA GLY A 360 -1.53 8.33 2.42
C GLY A 360 -0.65 9.01 1.38
N ILE A 361 -1.00 10.25 1.09
CA ILE A 361 -0.20 11.17 0.28
C ILE A 361 0.37 12.22 1.24
N ALA A 362 1.69 12.37 1.26
CA ALA A 362 2.37 13.37 2.08
C ALA A 362 1.96 14.79 1.63
N GLN A 363 1.74 15.67 2.59
CA GLN A 363 1.39 17.08 2.37
C GLN A 363 2.46 18.04 2.93
N MET A 364 3.49 17.49 3.56
CA MET A 364 4.61 18.18 4.16
C MET A 364 5.89 17.45 3.77
N THR A 365 6.97 18.20 3.58
CA THR A 365 8.30 17.63 3.42
C THR A 365 8.87 17.16 4.76
N THR A 366 9.97 16.41 4.73
CA THR A 366 10.70 16.00 5.96
C THR A 366 11.11 17.20 6.82
N SER A 367 11.57 18.30 6.21
CA SER A 367 11.92 19.53 6.91
C SER A 367 10.71 20.22 7.53
N ASP A 368 9.59 20.27 6.82
CA ASP A 368 8.36 20.90 7.34
C ASP A 368 7.82 20.11 8.55
N MET A 369 7.88 18.78 8.50
CA MET A 369 7.48 17.93 9.63
C MET A 369 8.34 18.16 10.87
N ALA A 370 9.59 18.58 10.70
CA ALA A 370 10.52 18.87 11.80
C ALA A 370 10.34 20.27 12.40
N HIS A 371 10.00 21.28 11.59
CA HIS A 371 9.97 22.68 12.04
C HIS A 371 8.57 23.24 12.28
N CYS A 372 7.52 22.74 11.61
CA CYS A 372 6.18 23.30 11.74
C CYS A 372 5.47 22.85 13.03
N ASP A 373 4.79 23.79 13.70
CA ASP A 373 4.01 23.51 14.91
C ASP A 373 2.61 22.96 14.63
N HIS A 374 2.02 23.37 13.50
CA HIS A 374 0.65 22.99 13.12
C HIS A 374 0.52 22.70 11.62
N GLY A 375 -0.42 21.82 11.28
CA GLY A 375 -0.75 21.52 9.88
C GLY A 375 -1.04 20.04 9.62
N VAL A 376 -1.32 19.76 8.35
CA VAL A 376 -1.66 18.43 7.85
C VAL A 376 -0.40 17.76 7.33
N VAL A 377 -0.04 16.62 7.91
CA VAL A 377 1.13 15.83 7.51
C VAL A 377 0.83 14.97 6.29
N ALA A 378 -0.31 14.28 6.31
CA ALA A 378 -0.70 13.37 5.24
C ALA A 378 -2.21 13.32 5.03
N LYS A 379 -2.62 13.31 3.75
CA LYS A 379 -3.99 13.04 3.33
C LYS A 379 -4.17 11.55 3.09
N ILE A 380 -5.27 10.98 3.58
CA ILE A 380 -5.52 9.54 3.44
C ILE A 380 -5.94 9.22 2.00
N LYS A 381 -5.24 8.25 1.38
CA LYS A 381 -5.57 7.68 0.08
C LYS A 381 -6.40 6.41 0.23
N ARG A 382 -6.01 5.53 1.17
CA ARG A 382 -6.69 4.26 1.42
C ARG A 382 -6.49 3.79 2.86
N VAL A 383 -7.57 3.65 3.61
CA VAL A 383 -7.56 3.05 4.95
C VAL A 383 -7.49 1.52 4.85
N ILE A 384 -6.57 0.89 5.60
CA ILE A 384 -6.36 -0.56 5.62
C ILE A 384 -6.88 -1.19 6.91
N MET A 385 -6.55 -0.61 8.06
CA MET A 385 -6.96 -1.09 9.38
C MET A 385 -8.48 -0.96 9.58
N ASP A 386 -9.07 -1.87 10.35
CA ASP A 386 -10.47 -1.79 10.72
C ASP A 386 -10.76 -0.56 11.59
N ARG A 387 -12.03 -0.13 11.54
CA ARG A 387 -12.51 0.91 12.44
C ARG A 387 -12.63 0.31 13.83
N ASP A 388 -12.35 1.13 14.84
CA ASP A 388 -12.49 0.75 16.25
C ASP A 388 -11.56 -0.38 16.74
N THR A 389 -10.54 -0.77 15.96
CA THR A 389 -9.40 -1.57 16.48
C THR A 389 -8.75 -0.85 17.66
N TYR A 390 -8.52 0.45 17.50
CA TYR A 390 -8.10 1.35 18.58
C TYR A 390 -9.31 2.16 19.08
N PRO A 391 -9.37 2.53 20.38
CA PRO A 391 -10.49 3.27 20.95
C PRO A 391 -10.57 4.69 20.41
N ARG A 392 -11.78 5.26 20.39
CA ARG A 392 -12.01 6.65 19.97
C ARG A 392 -11.49 7.60 21.04
N ARG A 393 -10.37 8.28 20.76
CA ARG A 393 -9.79 9.30 21.66
C ARG A 393 -9.89 10.74 21.15
N TRP A 394 -10.45 10.93 19.96
CA TRP A 394 -10.72 12.25 19.42
C TRP A 394 -11.96 12.86 20.10
N GLY A 395 -11.91 14.15 20.46
CA GLY A 395 -12.97 14.81 21.22
C GLY A 395 -12.92 14.63 22.75
N LEU A 396 -11.84 14.04 23.27
CA LEU A 396 -11.52 13.91 24.70
C LEU A 396 -10.30 14.76 25.13
N GLY A 397 -9.77 15.59 24.24
CA GLY A 397 -8.68 16.52 24.57
C GLY A 397 -9.18 17.66 25.48
N PRO A 398 -8.29 18.36 26.21
CA PRO A 398 -8.67 19.41 27.16
C PRO A 398 -9.61 20.47 26.57
N LYS A 399 -9.27 21.01 25.39
CA LYS A 399 -10.15 21.96 24.68
C LYS A 399 -11.47 21.34 24.22
N ALA A 400 -11.49 20.07 23.83
CA ALA A 400 -12.72 19.41 23.40
C ALA A 400 -13.66 19.11 24.58
N LEU A 401 -13.10 18.77 25.75
CA LEU A 401 -13.84 18.63 27.00
C LEU A 401 -14.36 19.98 27.48
N GLN A 402 -13.53 21.04 27.46
CA GLN A 402 -13.97 22.41 27.73
C GLN A 402 -15.10 22.85 26.79
N LYS A 403 -14.99 22.55 25.49
CA LYS A 403 -16.05 22.83 24.52
C LYS A 403 -17.35 22.11 24.90
N LYS A 404 -17.28 20.82 25.25
CA LYS A 404 -18.46 20.05 25.67
C LYS A 404 -19.06 20.57 26.99
N ALA A 405 -18.22 20.97 27.94
CA ALA A 405 -18.65 21.58 29.20
C ALA A 405 -19.35 22.92 28.94
N LEU A 406 -18.78 23.80 28.11
CA LEU A 406 -19.37 25.08 27.73
C LEU A 406 -20.69 24.92 26.94
N ILE A 407 -20.83 23.87 26.13
CA ILE A 407 -22.11 23.53 25.48
C ILE A 407 -23.12 23.04 26.51
N ALA A 408 -22.73 22.20 27.46
CA ALA A 408 -23.59 21.72 28.54
C ALA A 408 -24.04 22.86 29.47
N GLU A 409 -23.17 23.85 29.71
CA GLU A 409 -23.44 25.06 30.47
C GLU A 409 -24.25 26.12 29.68
N GLY A 410 -24.57 25.88 28.40
CA GLY A 410 -25.32 26.83 27.57
C GLY A 410 -24.54 28.08 27.13
N LYS A 411 -23.23 28.13 27.41
CA LYS A 411 -22.31 29.22 27.01
C LYS A 411 -21.81 29.09 25.57
N LEU A 412 -22.22 28.04 24.86
CA LEU A 412 -22.00 27.80 23.43
C LEU A 412 -23.27 27.20 22.82
N ASP A 413 -23.51 27.41 21.53
CA ASP A 413 -24.65 26.79 20.83
C ASP A 413 -24.51 25.25 20.70
N LYS A 414 -25.56 24.58 20.22
CA LYS A 414 -25.57 23.12 19.98
C LYS A 414 -24.49 22.63 19.00
N HIS A 415 -23.92 23.52 18.19
CA HIS A 415 -22.86 23.24 17.22
C HIS A 415 -21.47 23.75 17.71
N GLY A 416 -21.41 24.37 18.88
CA GLY A 416 -20.24 24.94 19.51
C GLY A 416 -19.75 26.27 18.91
N LYS A 417 -20.64 27.11 18.39
CA LYS A 417 -20.37 28.51 18.01
C LYS A 417 -20.52 29.44 19.22
N PRO A 418 -19.76 30.55 19.28
CA PRO A 418 -19.88 31.55 20.34
C PRO A 418 -21.27 32.17 20.40
N ASN A 419 -21.80 32.33 21.60
CA ASN A 419 -22.97 33.15 21.94
C ASN A 419 -22.53 34.33 22.83
N GLU A 420 -23.50 35.14 23.27
CA GLU A 420 -23.22 36.31 24.13
C GLU A 420 -22.61 35.93 25.49
N LEU A 421 -22.84 34.70 25.96
CA LEU A 421 -22.36 34.16 27.24
C LEU A 421 -21.02 33.41 27.12
N THR A 422 -20.42 33.38 25.93
CA THR A 422 -19.14 32.70 25.71
C THR A 422 -17.98 33.47 26.35
N PRO A 423 -17.13 32.82 27.17
CA PRO A 423 -15.96 33.45 27.78
C PRO A 423 -15.04 34.11 26.73
N PRO A 424 -14.41 35.26 27.04
CA PRO A 424 -13.54 35.98 26.11
C PRO A 424 -12.39 35.12 25.57
N GLU A 425 -11.85 34.23 26.40
CA GLU A 425 -10.77 33.29 26.06
C GLU A 425 -11.12 32.28 24.96
N TRP A 426 -12.42 32.03 24.74
CA TRP A 426 -12.91 31.09 23.73
C TRP A 426 -13.23 31.78 22.38
N ARG A 427 -13.24 33.12 22.34
CA ARG A 427 -13.35 33.86 21.09
C ARG A 427 -12.00 33.79 20.38
N PRO A 428 -11.89 33.18 19.18
CA PRO A 428 -10.64 33.18 18.46
C PRO A 428 -10.24 34.62 18.16
N GLY A 429 -8.97 34.98 18.39
CA GLY A 429 -8.39 36.22 17.90
C GLY A 429 -8.52 36.30 16.39
N TYR A 430 -9.63 36.85 15.92
CA TYR A 430 -9.86 37.15 14.52
C TYR A 430 -9.20 38.49 14.24
N VAL A 431 -8.02 38.45 13.61
CA VAL A 431 -7.43 39.62 12.98
C VAL A 431 -7.92 39.62 11.53
N PRO A 432 -8.89 40.48 11.15
CA PRO A 432 -9.22 40.64 9.74
C PRO A 432 -7.97 41.14 8.98
N PRO A 433 -7.75 40.70 7.73
CA PRO A 433 -6.69 41.27 6.89
C PRO A 433 -6.87 42.78 6.84
N ARG A 434 -5.83 43.53 7.19
CA ARG A 434 -5.80 44.98 7.10
C ARG A 434 -6.06 45.34 5.64
N GLU A 435 -7.22 45.94 5.35
CA GLU A 435 -7.49 46.52 4.04
C GLU A 435 -6.34 47.49 3.70
N PRO A 436 -5.87 47.52 2.43
CA PRO A 436 -4.81 48.43 2.05
C PRO A 436 -5.27 49.87 2.33
N ALA A 437 -4.49 50.58 3.13
CA ALA A 437 -4.73 51.96 3.49
C ALA A 437 -4.85 52.81 2.23
N ALA A 438 -6.08 53.25 1.94
CA ALA A 438 -6.30 54.33 1.00
C ALA A 438 -5.58 55.58 1.53
N ALA A 439 -4.82 56.19 0.63
CA ALA A 439 -3.99 57.36 0.88
C ALA A 439 -4.75 58.49 1.59
N ALA A 440 -4.04 59.15 2.49
CA ALA A 440 -4.45 60.40 3.11
C ALA A 440 -4.79 61.44 2.04
N ALA A 441 -6.03 61.95 2.06
CA ALA A 441 -6.38 63.21 1.43
C ALA A 441 -6.37 64.30 2.51
N ALA A 442 -5.33 65.13 2.47
CA ALA A 442 -5.30 66.43 3.12
C ALA A 442 -6.34 67.37 2.47
N GLY A 443 -6.87 68.28 3.28
CA GLY A 443 -7.94 69.20 2.88
C GLY A 443 -7.52 70.24 1.83
N GLY A 444 -8.55 70.83 1.22
CA GLY A 444 -8.46 71.98 0.34
C GLY A 444 -9.85 72.28 -0.21
N ALA A 445 -10.43 73.38 0.26
CA ALA A 445 -11.76 73.84 -0.11
C ALA A 445 -11.77 74.58 -1.47
N ASP A 446 -12.97 74.58 -2.05
CA ASP A 446 -13.59 75.61 -2.89
C ASP A 446 -13.41 75.59 -4.42
N GLY A 447 -14.54 75.87 -5.08
CA GLY A 447 -14.77 75.79 -6.53
C GLY A 447 -16.18 75.25 -6.82
N GLY A 448 -17.18 76.12 -6.69
CA GLY A 448 -18.61 75.78 -6.74
C GLY A 448 -19.25 75.57 -8.11
N GLU A 449 -20.55 75.19 -8.02
CA GLU A 449 -21.66 75.29 -8.98
C GLU A 449 -21.54 74.53 -10.33
N GLU A 450 -22.51 73.74 -10.81
CA GLU A 450 -23.97 73.92 -10.82
C GLU A 450 -24.78 72.59 -10.96
N ALA A 451 -26.04 72.69 -10.51
CA ALA A 451 -27.28 72.11 -11.07
C ALA A 451 -27.56 70.58 -10.96
N LYS A 452 -28.42 70.19 -10.01
CA LYS A 452 -29.89 69.90 -10.15
C LYS A 452 -30.22 68.48 -10.64
N VAL A 453 -30.76 67.60 -9.78
CA VAL A 453 -32.21 67.40 -9.53
C VAL A 453 -32.37 66.27 -8.49
N LYS A 454 -33.34 66.48 -7.60
CA LYS A 454 -33.72 65.67 -6.44
C LYS A 454 -34.16 64.24 -6.78
N LYS A 455 -33.75 63.35 -5.89
CA LYS A 455 -34.26 61.99 -5.68
C LYS A 455 -35.39 62.08 -4.66
N GLU A 456 -36.61 61.67 -5.02
CA GLU A 456 -37.70 61.54 -4.06
C GLU A 456 -37.69 60.16 -3.37
N LYS A 457 -37.76 60.24 -2.04
CA LYS A 457 -38.21 59.23 -1.08
C LYS A 457 -39.70 58.87 -1.39
N LYS A 458 -40.35 57.80 -0.94
CA LYS A 458 -40.39 57.23 0.43
C LYS A 458 -41.39 56.05 0.44
N ASP A 459 -41.21 55.18 1.44
CA ASP A 459 -42.22 54.51 2.29
C ASP A 459 -43.34 53.59 1.72
N LYS A 460 -43.30 52.36 2.25
CA LYS A 460 -44.35 51.60 3.00
C LYS A 460 -45.82 51.64 2.56
N GLY A 461 -46.38 50.43 2.37
CA GLY A 461 -47.62 50.00 3.06
C GLY A 461 -48.79 49.48 2.20
N GLU A 462 -49.35 48.34 2.64
CA GLU A 462 -50.76 47.87 2.54
C GLU A 462 -51.36 47.07 1.34
N LYS A 463 -51.77 45.83 1.69
CA LYS A 463 -53.10 45.16 1.60
C LYS A 463 -54.02 45.19 0.34
N LYS A 464 -54.43 43.95 0.02
CA LYS A 464 -55.79 43.38 -0.26
C LYS A 464 -56.50 43.57 -1.64
N LYS A 465 -56.50 42.44 -2.39
CA LYS A 465 -57.60 41.44 -2.60
C LYS A 465 -58.80 41.78 -3.52
N LYS A 466 -59.00 40.88 -4.52
CA LYS A 466 -60.23 40.22 -5.08
C LYS A 466 -60.23 40.24 -6.63
N LYS A 467 -60.68 39.23 -7.39
CA LYS A 467 -61.22 37.86 -7.16
C LYS A 467 -61.55 37.22 -8.54
N ARG A 468 -61.77 35.89 -8.52
CA ARG A 468 -62.64 35.02 -9.39
C ARG A 468 -61.95 34.31 -10.55
N ASP A 469 -62.22 33.04 -10.86
CA ASP A 469 -63.00 31.87 -10.35
C ASP A 469 -62.48 30.68 -11.24
N GLY A 470 -62.57 29.37 -10.99
CA GLY A 470 -63.20 28.52 -10.00
C GLY A 470 -62.92 27.02 -10.29
N ASP A 471 -63.16 26.20 -9.25
CA ASP A 471 -63.52 24.77 -9.17
C ASP A 471 -62.64 23.67 -9.81
N GLY A 472 -62.38 22.51 -9.18
CA GLY A 472 -62.83 21.94 -7.89
C GLY A 472 -62.23 20.53 -7.68
N GLU A 473 -61.96 20.19 -6.41
CA GLU A 473 -62.19 18.91 -5.66
C GLU A 473 -62.17 17.53 -6.37
N GLU A 474 -61.83 16.39 -5.77
CA GLU A 474 -61.16 15.95 -4.53
C GLU A 474 -61.03 14.40 -4.65
N ASP A 475 -60.12 13.81 -3.87
CA ASP A 475 -60.01 12.43 -3.33
C ASP A 475 -60.76 11.21 -3.91
N GLY A 476 -60.08 10.04 -3.86
CA GLY A 476 -60.81 8.75 -3.83
C GLY A 476 -60.06 7.47 -4.17
N GLU A 477 -59.43 6.87 -3.17
CA GLU A 477 -58.94 5.50 -3.09
C GLU A 477 -59.99 4.42 -3.49
N LYS A 478 -59.65 3.42 -4.33
CA LYS A 478 -60.11 1.99 -4.18
C LYS A 478 -59.57 0.96 -5.19
N LYS A 479 -59.23 -0.19 -4.59
CA LYS A 479 -58.96 -1.56 -5.11
C LYS A 479 -59.85 -2.09 -6.24
N LYS A 480 -59.23 -2.83 -7.18
CA LYS A 480 -59.54 -4.18 -7.75
C LYS A 480 -58.93 -4.26 -9.17
N LYS A 481 -58.58 -5.38 -9.82
CA LYS A 481 -58.32 -6.80 -9.52
C LYS A 481 -57.94 -7.46 -10.87
N LYS A 482 -56.96 -8.35 -10.85
CA LYS A 482 -56.76 -9.55 -11.70
C LYS A 482 -56.35 -9.48 -13.19
N LYS A 483 -55.32 -10.33 -13.43
CA LYS A 483 -55.12 -11.35 -14.48
C LYS A 483 -54.44 -10.91 -15.78
N LYS A 484 -53.25 -11.51 -16.00
CA LYS A 484 -52.91 -12.48 -17.08
C LYS A 484 -52.03 -11.76 -18.14
N ASP A 485 -50.95 -12.29 -18.69
CA ASP A 485 -50.55 -13.67 -18.93
C ASP A 485 -49.02 -13.84 -18.84
N ALA A 486 -48.61 -15.06 -18.49
CA ALA A 486 -47.32 -15.64 -18.83
C ALA A 486 -47.54 -16.57 -20.05
N ALA A 487 -46.71 -16.45 -21.09
CA ALA A 487 -46.23 -17.54 -21.95
C ALA A 487 -45.53 -16.97 -23.20
N ALA A 488 -44.20 -17.06 -23.22
CA ALA A 488 -43.37 -17.47 -24.37
C ALA A 488 -41.96 -17.75 -23.84
#